data_AF-A0A8D8AJB4-F1
#
_entry.id   AF-A0A8D8AJB4-F1
#
_cell.length_a   1.000
_cell.length_b   1.000
_cell.length_c   1.000
_cell.angle_alpha   90.00
_cell.angle_beta   90.00
_cell.angle_gamma   90.00
#
_symmetry.space_group_name_H-M   'P 1'
#
loop_
_entity.id
_entity.type
_entity.pdbx_description
1 polymer ?
#
loop_
_entity_poly.entity_id
_entity_poly.type
_entity_poly.pdbx_seq_one_letter_code
_entity_poly.pdbx_strand_id
1 'polypeptide(L)'
;PVATSDATLLAPEEVHNRPKGDVMSKDERARADKNRERRLKKRFQREKFERQAEKEQKLLEKGIKPRGKEQQEKLLKKVAKAKNVSTMVEGKGTTSKSSTTFFSQRS
;
A
#
# COMPACT_ATOMS: atom_id res chain seq x y z
N PRO A 1 34.26 -24.37 -18.31
CA PRO A 1 35.45 -23.57 -17.94
C PRO A 1 35.86 -23.80 -16.48
N VAL A 2 37.11 -24.20 -16.25
CA VAL A 2 37.63 -24.60 -14.92
C VAL A 2 37.88 -23.39 -13.99
N ALA A 3 37.67 -22.16 -14.49
CA ALA A 3 37.97 -20.89 -13.79
C ALA A 3 36.72 -20.10 -13.33
N THR A 4 35.51 -20.65 -13.43
CA THR A 4 34.29 -19.95 -12.98
C THR A 4 33.95 -20.36 -11.55
N SER A 5 34.05 -19.42 -10.60
CA SER A 5 33.53 -19.59 -9.24
C SER A 5 32.00 -19.43 -9.21
N ASP A 6 31.30 -20.02 -8.24
CA ASP A 6 29.82 -19.93 -8.11
C ASP A 6 29.28 -18.49 -8.18
N ALA A 7 30.05 -17.51 -7.68
CA ALA A 7 29.73 -16.08 -7.76
C ALA A 7 29.61 -15.53 -9.19
N THR A 8 30.15 -16.22 -10.20
CA THR A 8 30.08 -15.84 -11.63
C THR A 8 28.86 -16.42 -12.35
N LEU A 9 28.11 -17.32 -11.70
CA LEU A 9 26.86 -17.87 -12.24
C LEU A 9 25.69 -16.90 -12.05
N LEU A 10 25.76 -16.05 -11.02
CA LEU A 10 24.72 -15.10 -10.69
C LEU A 10 24.88 -13.82 -11.51
N ALA A 11 23.79 -13.33 -12.09
CA ALA A 11 23.84 -12.08 -12.84
C ALA A 11 24.12 -10.90 -11.88
N PRO A 12 24.83 -9.85 -12.30
CA PRO A 12 25.09 -8.69 -11.45
C PRO A 12 23.82 -8.04 -10.87
N GLU A 13 22.69 -8.09 -11.60
CA GLU A 13 21.39 -7.56 -11.13
C GLU A 13 20.79 -8.38 -9.98
N GLU A 14 21.08 -9.68 -9.92
CA GLU A 14 20.63 -10.59 -8.86
C GLU A 14 21.52 -10.47 -7.60
N VAL A 15 22.81 -10.14 -7.77
CA VAL A 15 23.71 -9.78 -6.66
C VAL A 15 23.31 -8.44 -6.04
N HIS A 16 22.96 -7.44 -6.88
CA HIS A 16 22.58 -6.12 -6.42
C HIS A 16 21.55 -5.45 -7.34
N ASN A 17 20.35 -5.23 -6.80
CA ASN A 17 19.28 -4.51 -7.48
C ASN A 17 19.57 -3.00 -7.49
N ARG A 18 19.95 -2.48 -8.65
CA ARG A 18 20.11 -1.04 -8.84
C ARG A 18 18.73 -0.34 -8.83
N PRO A 19 18.62 0.86 -8.24
CA PRO A 19 17.41 1.66 -8.39
C PRO A 19 17.17 1.97 -9.87
N LYS A 20 15.90 2.03 -10.27
CA LYS A 20 15.54 2.31 -11.67
C LYS A 20 15.72 3.81 -11.96
N GLY A 21 16.66 4.12 -12.86
CA GLY A 21 16.96 5.49 -13.28
C GLY A 21 17.85 6.24 -12.30
N ASP A 22 18.05 7.53 -12.55
CA ASP A 22 18.86 8.39 -11.69
C ASP A 22 18.18 8.66 -10.33
N VAL A 23 19.00 8.67 -9.29
CA VAL A 23 18.57 9.00 -7.93
C VAL A 23 18.46 10.52 -7.82
N MET A 24 17.28 11.05 -8.18
CA MET A 24 16.98 12.47 -8.01
C MET A 24 16.11 12.72 -6.77
N SER A 25 16.41 13.80 -6.04
CA SER A 25 15.59 14.25 -4.91
C SER A 25 14.17 14.61 -5.36
N LYS A 26 13.23 14.66 -4.42
CA LYS A 26 11.86 15.13 -4.70
C LYS A 26 11.86 16.61 -5.11
N ASP A 27 12.79 17.41 -4.60
CA ASP A 27 12.79 18.86 -4.83
C ASP A 27 13.45 19.23 -6.15
N GLU A 28 14.44 18.46 -6.58
CA GLU A 28 15.18 18.63 -7.84
C GLU A 28 14.34 18.27 -9.08
N ARG A 29 13.26 17.51 -8.91
CA ARG A 29 12.44 17.04 -10.04
C ARG A 29 11.51 18.12 -10.58
N ALA A 30 11.49 18.25 -11.91
CA ALA A 30 10.55 19.11 -12.62
C ALA A 30 9.09 18.67 -12.39
N ARG A 31 8.15 19.63 -12.48
CA ARG A 31 6.71 19.34 -12.28
C ARG A 31 6.18 18.32 -13.30
N ALA A 32 6.69 18.34 -14.53
CA ALA A 32 6.31 17.39 -15.58
C ALA A 32 6.66 15.94 -15.20
N ASP A 33 7.87 15.72 -14.69
CA ASP A 33 8.34 14.39 -14.28
C ASP A 33 7.54 13.86 -13.09
N LYS A 34 7.31 14.71 -12.08
CA LYS A 34 6.45 14.38 -10.93
C LYS A 34 5.06 13.90 -11.39
N ASN A 35 4.46 14.59 -12.36
CA ASN A 35 3.16 14.22 -12.91
C ASN A 35 3.22 12.92 -13.71
N ARG A 36 4.26 12.71 -14.52
CA ARG A 36 4.47 11.48 -15.30
C ARG A 36 4.63 10.27 -14.38
N GLU A 37 5.50 10.36 -13.38
CA GLU A 37 5.68 9.30 -12.38
C GLU A 37 4.38 8.99 -11.63
N ARG A 38 3.63 10.02 -11.23
CA ARG A 38 2.32 9.84 -10.61
C ARG A 38 1.35 9.09 -11.53
N ARG A 39 1.31 9.41 -12.83
CA ARG A 39 0.46 8.70 -13.81
C ARG A 39 0.88 7.23 -13.94
N LEU A 40 2.18 6.97 -14.06
CA LEU A 40 2.72 5.61 -14.13
C LEU A 40 2.39 4.79 -12.88
N LYS A 41 2.59 5.38 -11.69
CA LYS A 41 2.22 4.76 -10.41
C LYS A 41 0.73 4.43 -10.35
N LYS A 42 -0.14 5.36 -10.76
CA LYS A 42 -1.59 5.12 -10.81
C LYS A 42 -1.96 4.01 -11.78
N ARG A 43 -1.35 3.96 -12.96
CA ARG A 43 -1.58 2.89 -13.94
C ARG A 43 -1.21 1.52 -13.35
N PHE A 44 -0.01 1.41 -12.80
CA PHE A 44 0.46 0.17 -12.18
C PHE A 44 -0.41 -0.28 -11.00
N GLN A 45 -0.87 0.66 -10.17
CA GLN A 45 -1.79 0.35 -9.07
C GLN A 45 -3.13 -0.21 -9.57
N ARG A 46 -3.68 0.34 -10.66
CA ARG A 46 -4.91 -0.16 -11.27
C ARG A 46 -4.73 -1.58 -11.81
N GLU A 47 -3.70 -1.80 -12.63
CA GLU A 47 -3.38 -3.13 -13.18
C GLU A 47 -3.15 -4.17 -12.08
N LYS A 48 -2.47 -3.79 -10.99
CA LYS A 48 -2.26 -4.68 -9.83
C LYS A 48 -3.59 -5.05 -9.17
N PHE A 49 -4.49 -4.07 -8.98
CA PHE A 49 -5.78 -4.29 -8.37
C PHE A 49 -6.68 -5.19 -9.24
N GLU A 50 -6.74 -4.93 -10.54
CA GLU A 50 -7.48 -5.74 -11.52
C GLU A 50 -6.98 -7.19 -11.52
N ARG A 51 -5.66 -7.40 -11.61
CA ARG A 51 -5.06 -8.73 -11.56
C ARG A 51 -5.33 -9.46 -10.24
N GLN A 52 -5.39 -8.73 -9.12
CA GLN A 52 -5.75 -9.32 -7.83
C GLN A 52 -7.23 -9.73 -7.82
N ALA A 53 -8.13 -8.88 -8.31
CA ALA A 53 -9.55 -9.20 -8.42
C ALA A 53 -9.80 -10.43 -9.32
N GLU A 54 -9.15 -10.51 -10.48
CA GLU A 54 -9.23 -11.67 -11.38
C GLU A 54 -8.72 -12.96 -10.71
N LYS A 55 -7.60 -12.89 -9.98
CA LYS A 55 -7.08 -14.05 -9.24
C LYS A 55 -8.06 -14.51 -8.18
N GLU A 56 -8.68 -13.58 -7.47
CA GLU A 56 -9.71 -13.91 -6.47
C GLU A 56 -10.93 -14.56 -7.11
N GLN A 57 -11.41 -14.06 -8.25
CA GLN A 57 -12.51 -14.67 -9.00
C GLN A 57 -12.16 -16.10 -9.46
N LYS A 58 -10.98 -16.30 -10.05
CA LYS A 58 -10.51 -17.62 -10.49
C LYS A 58 -10.37 -18.63 -9.34
N LEU A 59 -9.97 -18.17 -8.15
CA LEU A 59 -9.91 -19.05 -6.96
C LEU A 59 -11.31 -19.44 -6.48
N LEU A 60 -12.26 -18.50 -6.52
CA LEU A 60 -13.67 -18.77 -6.19
C LEU A 60 -14.30 -19.75 -7.20
N GLU A 61 -14.05 -19.60 -8.50
CA GLU A 61 -14.49 -20.54 -9.54
C GLU A 61 -13.95 -21.95 -9.32
N LYS A 62 -12.69 -22.07 -8.87
CA LYS A 62 -12.06 -23.35 -8.49
C LYS A 62 -12.58 -23.93 -7.16
N GLY A 63 -13.57 -23.29 -6.53
CA GLY A 63 -14.13 -23.72 -5.25
C GLY A 63 -13.22 -23.50 -4.04
N ILE A 64 -12.07 -22.85 -4.22
CA ILE A 64 -11.12 -22.55 -3.14
C ILE A 64 -11.63 -21.29 -2.43
N LYS A 65 -12.43 -21.50 -1.38
CA LYS A 65 -12.91 -20.41 -0.54
C LYS A 65 -11.72 -19.71 0.15
N PRO A 66 -11.66 -18.37 0.15
CA PRO A 66 -10.66 -17.65 0.93
C PRO A 66 -10.76 -18.09 2.39
N ARG A 67 -9.63 -18.39 3.02
CA ARG A 67 -9.60 -18.92 4.40
C ARG A 67 -10.22 -17.87 5.33
N GLY A 68 -10.85 -18.29 6.43
CA GLY A 68 -11.68 -17.42 7.29
C GLY A 68 -11.04 -16.08 7.68
N LYS A 69 -9.72 -16.04 7.90
CA LYS A 69 -8.98 -14.79 8.18
C LYS A 69 -8.96 -13.81 7.00
N GLU A 70 -8.77 -14.31 5.78
CA GLU A 70 -8.76 -13.51 4.56
C GLU A 70 -10.16 -12.94 4.25
N GLN A 71 -11.21 -13.70 4.56
CA GLN A 71 -12.60 -13.23 4.44
C GLN A 71 -12.90 -12.12 5.45
N GLN A 72 -12.52 -12.32 6.72
CA GLN A 72 -12.67 -11.32 7.78
C GLN A 72 -11.91 -10.04 7.44
N GLU A 73 -10.66 -10.13 6.97
CA GLU A 73 -9.91 -8.94 6.53
C GLU A 73 -10.57 -8.23 5.35
N LYS A 74 -11.10 -8.96 4.36
CA LYS A 74 -11.80 -8.36 3.23
C LYS A 74 -13.08 -7.64 3.68
N LEU A 75 -13.82 -8.22 4.62
CA LEU A 75 -15.02 -7.60 5.21
C LEU A 75 -14.66 -6.36 6.02
N LEU A 76 -13.64 -6.43 6.89
CA LEU A 76 -13.13 -5.29 7.65
C LEU A 76 -12.66 -4.16 6.73
N LYS A 77 -11.91 -4.48 5.66
CA LYS A 77 -11.47 -3.49 4.66
C LYS A 77 -12.63 -2.87 3.88
N LYS A 78 -13.72 -3.60 3.63
CA LYS A 78 -14.94 -3.06 3.01
C LYS A 78 -15.68 -2.12 3.96
N VAL A 79 -15.87 -2.54 5.20
CA VAL A 79 -16.52 -1.74 6.25
C VAL A 79 -15.75 -0.45 6.54
N ALA A 80 -14.42 -0.52 6.68
CA ALA A 80 -13.57 0.65 6.93
C ALA A 80 -13.50 1.66 5.76
N LYS A 81 -13.85 1.24 4.54
CA LYS A 81 -13.90 2.13 3.35
C LYS A 81 -15.27 2.77 3.15
N ALA A 82 -16.30 2.30 3.85
CA ALA A 82 -17.64 2.88 3.74
C ALA A 82 -17.66 4.26 4.41
N LYS A 83 -18.20 5.26 3.71
CA LYS A 83 -18.27 6.65 4.20
C LYS A 83 -19.21 6.85 5.40
N ASN A 84 -20.07 5.86 5.67
CA ASN A 84 -21.09 5.90 6.71
C ASN A 84 -20.65 5.17 8.00
N VAL A 85 -19.38 4.76 8.08
CA VAL A 85 -18.86 4.04 9.24
C VAL A 85 -17.75 4.86 9.87
N SER A 86 -17.94 5.30 11.12
CA SER A 86 -16.89 5.92 11.92
C SER A 86 -16.10 4.83 12.65
N THR A 87 -14.79 4.76 12.42
CA THR A 87 -13.91 3.92 13.24
C THR A 87 -13.56 4.69 14.51
N MET A 88 -14.03 4.22 15.65
CA MET A 88 -13.64 4.77 16.95
C MET A 88 -12.16 4.43 17.19
N VAL A 89 -11.31 5.46 17.21
CA VAL A 89 -9.95 5.31 17.73
C VAL A 89 -10.08 5.39 19.23
N GLU A 90 -9.74 4.32 19.96
CA GLU A 90 -9.59 4.35 21.41
C GLU A 90 -8.34 5.15 21.80
N GLY A 91 -8.35 6.45 21.47
CA GLY A 91 -7.55 7.45 22.13
C GLY A 91 -8.36 7.96 23.30
N LYS A 92 -7.90 7.69 24.52
CA LYS A 92 -8.43 8.26 25.76
C LYS A 92 -8.71 9.76 25.59
N GLY A 93 -10.00 10.13 25.65
CA GLY A 93 -10.45 11.47 25.98
C GLY A 93 -10.46 12.47 24.82
N THR A 94 -11.61 13.11 24.67
CA THR A 94 -11.79 14.34 23.92
C THR A 94 -10.84 15.43 24.43
N THR A 95 -9.71 15.67 23.77
CA THR A 95 -8.93 16.88 24.07
C THR A 95 -9.63 18.06 23.41
N SER A 96 -10.39 18.78 24.25
CA SER A 96 -11.06 20.06 23.98
C SER A 96 -10.21 20.98 23.10
N LYS A 97 -10.80 21.46 22.00
CA LYS A 97 -10.13 22.32 21.00
C LYS A 97 -10.13 23.81 21.39
N SER A 98 -10.68 24.18 22.55
CA SER A 98 -10.54 25.51 23.14
C SER A 98 -10.35 25.41 24.66
N SER A 99 -9.64 26.38 25.24
CA SER A 99 -9.49 26.48 26.70
C SER A 99 -10.83 26.61 27.41
N THR A 100 -11.80 27.28 26.79
CA THR A 100 -13.17 27.42 27.31
C THR A 100 -13.90 26.08 27.43
N THR A 101 -13.82 25.22 26.40
CA THR A 101 -14.46 23.89 26.45
C THR A 101 -13.78 22.93 27.42
N PHE A 102 -12.52 23.20 27.79
CA PHE A 102 -11.80 22.43 28.80
C PHE A 102 -12.29 22.73 30.22
N PHE A 103 -12.39 24.01 30.60
CA PHE A 103 -12.75 24.38 31.98
C PHE A 103 -14.24 24.20 32.29
N SER A 104 -15.13 24.21 31.29
CA SER A 104 -16.58 23.99 31.50
C SER A 104 -16.98 22.54 31.72
N GLN A 105 -16.12 21.57 31.40
CA GLN A 105 -16.42 20.15 31.62
C GLN A 105 -16.31 19.72 33.09
N ARG A 106 -15.82 20.60 33.98
CA ARG A 106 -15.46 20.26 35.38
C ARG A 106 -16.20 21.07 36.45
N SER A 107 -17.21 21.87 36.06
CA SER A 107 -18.20 22.52 36.92
C SER A 107 -19.56 21.90 36.71
#